data_AF-A0A531MWI1-F1
#
_entry.id   AF-A0A531MWI1-F1
#
_cell.length_a   1.000
_cell.length_b   1.000
_cell.length_c   1.000
_cell.angle_alpha   90.00
_cell.angle_beta   90.00
_cell.angle_gamma   90.00
#
_symmetry.space_group_name_H-M   'P 1'
#
loop_
_entity.id
_entity.type
_entity.pdbx_description
1 polymer ?
#
loop_
_entity_poly.entity_id
_entity_poly.type
_entity_poly.pdbx_seq_one_letter_code
_entity_poly.pdbx_strand_id
1 'polypeptide(L)'
;MPLDAIRQQIRANYLPDEDEAVRRLAEATGLSAGDRKAISARAADLVRAVRGSTDPRLMEVFLSAYGLSTKEGVALMCLAEALLRVPDTETMDDLIADKIAPHDWSAHSGGSSSIFVNASTWALMLTGRVLDEGEGGIEGTLRSMVRRLGEPVIRKAVAAAMREMGEQFVLGRTIAEAVKRGRPMTQKGYLYSFDMLGEAARTEADALRYHGAYA
;
A
#
# COMPACT_ATOMS: atom_id res chain seq x y z
N MET A 1 -36.73 15.07 -9.46
CA MET A 1 -37.16 14.92 -8.05
C MET A 1 -36.78 16.17 -7.28
N PRO A 2 -37.62 16.66 -6.36
CA PRO A 2 -37.23 17.75 -5.46
C PRO A 2 -36.04 17.33 -4.60
N LEU A 3 -35.14 18.27 -4.28
CA LEU A 3 -33.91 18.03 -3.50
C LEU A 3 -34.21 17.27 -2.20
N ASP A 4 -35.28 17.64 -1.52
CA ASP A 4 -35.71 17.03 -0.25
C ASP A 4 -36.03 15.54 -0.40
N ALA A 5 -36.66 15.14 -1.50
CA ALA A 5 -36.97 13.73 -1.74
C ALA A 5 -35.70 12.91 -1.95
N ILE A 6 -34.70 13.45 -2.66
CA ILE A 6 -33.40 12.78 -2.85
C ILE A 6 -32.66 12.67 -1.51
N ARG A 7 -32.65 13.75 -0.72
CA ARG A 7 -32.00 13.76 0.62
C ARG A 7 -32.67 12.78 1.58
N GLN A 8 -34.00 12.68 1.55
CA GLN A 8 -34.75 11.70 2.34
C GLN A 8 -34.39 10.27 1.93
N GLN A 9 -34.28 9.98 0.63
CA GLN A 9 -33.84 8.67 0.15
C GLN A 9 -32.44 8.31 0.63
N ILE A 10 -31.48 9.24 0.58
CA ILE A 10 -30.12 9.00 1.10
C ILE A 10 -30.16 8.66 2.59
N ARG A 11 -30.90 9.44 3.40
CA ARG A 11 -31.02 9.20 4.85
C ARG A 11 -31.65 7.86 5.16
N ALA A 12 -32.70 7.48 4.43
CA ALA A 12 -33.35 6.19 4.60
C ALA A 12 -32.44 5.00 4.28
N ASN A 13 -31.36 5.22 3.51
CA ASN A 13 -30.38 4.20 3.14
C ASN A 13 -29.06 4.33 3.93
N TYR A 14 -29.03 5.07 5.04
CA TYR A 14 -27.81 5.20 5.84
C TYR A 14 -27.48 3.93 6.64
N LEU A 15 -28.49 3.29 7.24
CA LEU A 15 -28.37 2.03 7.99
C LEU A 15 -29.60 1.14 7.72
N PRO A 16 -29.80 0.67 6.47
CA PRO A 16 -30.90 -0.23 6.17
C PRO A 16 -30.62 -1.62 6.75
N ASP A 17 -31.66 -2.44 6.85
CA ASP A 17 -31.49 -3.88 7.01
C ASP A 17 -30.69 -4.45 5.82
N GLU A 18 -29.68 -5.28 6.09
CA GLU A 18 -28.76 -5.80 5.09
C GLU A 18 -29.50 -6.70 4.08
N ASP A 19 -30.37 -7.60 4.56
CA ASP A 19 -31.10 -8.55 3.71
C ASP A 19 -32.08 -7.82 2.79
N GLU A 20 -32.77 -6.79 3.29
CA GLU A 20 -33.60 -5.91 2.47
C GLU A 20 -32.78 -5.13 1.43
N ALA A 21 -31.64 -4.57 1.82
CA ALA A 21 -30.78 -3.81 0.92
C ALA A 21 -30.20 -4.70 -0.19
N VAL A 22 -29.70 -5.89 0.15
CA VAL A 22 -29.12 -6.84 -0.81
C VAL A 22 -30.20 -7.33 -1.78
N ARG A 23 -31.39 -7.71 -1.32
CA ARG A 23 -32.50 -8.11 -2.21
C ARG A 23 -32.86 -7.00 -3.19
N ARG A 24 -33.08 -5.78 -2.70
CA ARG A 24 -33.41 -4.63 -3.53
C ARG A 24 -32.32 -4.31 -4.56
N LEU A 25 -31.05 -4.37 -4.17
CA LEU A 25 -29.93 -4.14 -5.10
C LEU A 25 -29.83 -5.26 -6.13
N ALA A 26 -29.98 -6.53 -5.72
CA ALA A 26 -29.97 -7.66 -6.62
C ALA A 26 -31.09 -7.58 -7.66
N GLU A 27 -32.31 -7.25 -7.24
CA GLU A 27 -33.45 -7.01 -8.13
C GLU A 27 -33.19 -5.83 -9.07
N ALA A 28 -32.69 -4.70 -8.55
CA ALA A 28 -32.40 -3.50 -9.34
C ALA A 28 -31.29 -3.73 -10.39
N THR A 29 -30.34 -4.63 -10.16
CA THR A 29 -29.31 -4.95 -11.17
C THR A 29 -29.87 -5.62 -12.42
N GLY A 30 -30.98 -6.37 -12.32
CA GLY A 30 -31.69 -6.93 -13.47
C GLY A 30 -30.89 -7.90 -14.35
N LEU A 31 -29.77 -8.47 -13.87
CA LEU A 31 -28.87 -9.29 -14.69
C LEU A 31 -29.48 -10.65 -15.05
N SER A 32 -29.61 -10.92 -16.35
CA SER A 32 -30.06 -12.22 -16.86
C SER A 32 -29.01 -13.32 -16.63
N ALA A 33 -29.43 -14.58 -16.77
CA ALA A 33 -28.49 -15.71 -16.73
C ALA A 33 -27.43 -15.62 -17.85
N GLY A 34 -27.79 -15.05 -19.01
CA GLY A 34 -26.87 -14.79 -20.12
C GLY A 34 -25.82 -13.75 -19.76
N ASP A 35 -26.23 -12.62 -19.19
CA ASP A 35 -25.33 -11.54 -18.76
C ASP A 35 -24.33 -12.06 -17.73
N ARG A 36 -24.80 -12.81 -16.73
CA ARG A 36 -23.97 -13.41 -15.69
C ARG A 36 -22.91 -14.34 -16.27
N LYS A 37 -23.26 -15.17 -17.26
CA LYS A 37 -22.32 -16.06 -17.93
C LYS A 37 -21.27 -15.27 -18.73
N ALA A 38 -21.69 -14.25 -19.46
CA ALA A 38 -20.80 -13.39 -20.24
C ALA A 38 -19.82 -12.60 -19.35
N ILE A 39 -20.31 -12.02 -18.25
CA ILE A 39 -19.50 -11.30 -17.26
C ILE A 39 -18.44 -12.24 -16.67
N SER A 40 -18.85 -13.43 -16.22
CA SER A 40 -17.93 -14.42 -15.64
C SER A 40 -16.86 -14.87 -16.63
N ALA A 41 -17.22 -15.09 -17.89
CA ALA A 41 -16.25 -15.44 -18.93
C ALA A 41 -15.22 -14.33 -19.15
N ARG A 42 -15.68 -13.08 -19.32
CA ARG A 42 -14.81 -11.92 -19.51
C ARG A 42 -13.90 -11.69 -18.30
N ALA A 43 -14.43 -11.83 -17.07
CA ALA A 43 -13.65 -11.71 -15.85
C ALA A 43 -12.56 -12.79 -15.77
N ALA A 44 -12.87 -14.03 -16.15
CA ALA A 44 -11.89 -15.10 -16.21
C ALA A 44 -10.76 -14.81 -17.22
N ASP A 45 -11.09 -14.24 -18.38
CA ASP A 45 -10.09 -13.85 -19.38
C ASP A 45 -9.17 -12.73 -18.88
N LEU A 46 -9.72 -11.72 -18.19
CA LEU A 46 -8.93 -10.67 -17.55
C LEU A 46 -7.97 -11.26 -16.49
N VAL A 47 -8.45 -12.19 -15.66
CA VAL A 47 -7.62 -12.86 -14.65
C VAL A 47 -6.50 -13.68 -15.31
N ARG A 48 -6.80 -14.41 -16.39
CA ARG A 48 -5.79 -15.15 -17.14
C ARG A 48 -4.74 -14.23 -17.76
N ALA A 49 -5.16 -13.09 -18.32
CA ALA A 49 -4.24 -12.11 -18.90
C ALA A 49 -3.28 -11.53 -17.83
N VAL A 50 -3.80 -11.17 -16.66
CA VAL A 50 -2.99 -10.67 -15.54
C VAL A 50 -2.02 -11.75 -15.01
N ARG A 51 -2.46 -13.01 -14.95
CA ARG A 51 -1.58 -14.12 -14.52
C ARG A 51 -0.54 -14.51 -15.57
N GLY A 52 -0.83 -14.24 -16.85
CA GLY A 52 0.07 -14.53 -17.97
C GLY A 52 1.08 -13.41 -18.26
N SER A 53 0.93 -12.22 -17.68
CA SER A 53 1.90 -11.14 -17.85
C SER A 53 3.17 -11.43 -17.04
N THR A 54 4.30 -11.56 -17.74
CA THR A 54 5.61 -11.92 -17.20
C THR A 54 6.42 -10.74 -16.67
N ASP A 55 5.81 -9.56 -16.51
CA ASP A 55 6.54 -8.40 -16.00
C ASP A 55 7.00 -8.72 -14.57
N PRO A 56 8.30 -8.93 -14.33
CA PRO A 56 8.77 -9.31 -13.02
C PRO A 56 8.31 -8.22 -12.06
N ARG A 57 7.60 -8.62 -11.00
CA ARG A 57 7.14 -7.67 -9.99
C ARG A 57 8.38 -6.92 -9.52
N LEU A 58 8.34 -5.60 -9.51
CA LEU A 58 9.42 -4.71 -9.08
C LEU A 58 10.13 -5.20 -7.80
N MET A 59 9.36 -5.79 -6.89
CA MET A 59 9.88 -6.45 -5.68
C MET A 59 10.75 -7.68 -5.95
N GLU A 60 10.44 -8.54 -6.91
CA GLU A 60 11.29 -9.70 -7.26
C GLU A 60 12.64 -9.24 -7.82
N VAL A 61 12.66 -8.18 -8.63
CA VAL A 61 13.89 -7.53 -9.11
C VAL A 61 14.67 -6.93 -7.94
N PHE A 62 13.97 -6.25 -7.02
CA PHE A 62 14.55 -5.66 -5.84
C PHE A 62 15.18 -6.70 -4.89
N LEU A 63 14.50 -7.81 -4.61
CA LEU A 63 15.04 -8.90 -3.78
C LEU A 63 16.29 -9.52 -4.41
N SER A 64 16.27 -9.70 -5.73
CA SER A 64 17.41 -10.23 -6.48
C SER A 64 18.62 -9.27 -6.42
N ALA A 65 18.40 -7.96 -6.56
CA ALA A 65 19.47 -6.95 -6.55
C ALA A 65 20.27 -6.92 -5.24
N TYR A 66 19.64 -7.23 -4.11
CA TYR A 66 20.27 -7.23 -2.79
C TYR A 66 20.56 -8.64 -2.25
N GLY A 67 20.32 -9.69 -3.05
CA GLY A 67 20.52 -11.08 -2.63
C GLY A 67 19.70 -11.44 -1.39
N LEU A 68 18.46 -10.98 -1.34
CA LEU A 68 17.54 -11.21 -0.23
C LEU A 68 16.74 -12.48 -0.47
N SER A 69 16.67 -13.32 0.56
CA SER A 69 15.66 -14.38 0.63
C SER A 69 14.27 -13.76 0.74
N THR A 70 13.23 -14.53 0.43
CA THR A 70 11.84 -14.03 0.52
C THR A 70 11.46 -13.61 1.94
N LYS A 71 11.99 -14.30 2.97
CA LYS A 71 11.77 -13.91 4.38
C LYS A 71 12.44 -12.58 4.72
N GLU A 72 13.69 -12.38 4.26
CA GLU A 72 14.40 -11.09 4.41
C GLU A 72 13.68 -9.97 3.65
N GLY A 73 13.12 -10.27 2.48
CA GLY A 73 12.26 -9.37 1.73
C GLY A 73 11.05 -8.89 2.52
N VAL A 74 10.31 -9.82 3.13
CA VAL A 74 9.14 -9.49 3.96
C VAL A 74 9.55 -8.62 5.16
N ALA A 75 10.66 -8.97 5.83
CA ALA A 75 11.17 -8.20 6.96
C ALA A 75 11.55 -6.76 6.55
N LEU A 76 12.21 -6.61 5.40
CA LEU A 76 12.60 -5.31 4.88
C LEU A 76 11.38 -4.45 4.49
N MET A 77 10.35 -5.05 3.89
CA MET A 77 9.12 -4.33 3.52
C MET A 77 8.34 -3.85 4.75
N CYS A 78 8.30 -4.65 5.82
CA CYS A 78 7.70 -4.22 7.08
C CYS A 78 8.46 -3.03 7.70
N LEU A 79 9.80 -3.06 7.64
CA LEU A 79 10.62 -1.95 8.09
C LEU A 79 10.39 -0.69 7.24
N ALA A 80 10.34 -0.83 5.92
CA ALA A 80 10.06 0.28 5.01
C ALA A 80 8.65 0.87 5.21
N GLU A 81 7.64 0.04 5.49
CA GLU A 81 6.30 0.51 5.84
C GLU A 81 6.28 1.29 7.15
N ALA A 82 6.97 0.80 8.19
CA ALA A 82 7.07 1.49 9.47
C ALA A 82 7.73 2.86 9.30
N LEU A 83 8.78 2.95 8.47
CA LEU A 83 9.50 4.20 8.21
C LEU A 83 8.70 5.18 7.34
N LEU A 84 7.82 4.69 6.45
CA LEU A 84 6.90 5.56 5.69
C LEU A 84 5.89 6.30 6.59
N ARG A 85 5.65 5.82 7.81
CA ARG A 85 4.77 6.47 8.79
C ARG A 85 5.47 7.55 9.62
N VAL A 86 6.79 7.69 9.49
CA VAL A 86 7.59 8.67 10.22
C VAL A 86 7.69 9.96 9.38
N PRO A 87 7.22 11.11 9.91
CA PRO A 87 7.04 12.32 9.12
C PRO A 87 8.34 13.09 8.79
N ASP A 88 9.41 12.90 9.56
CA ASP A 88 10.67 13.61 9.40
C ASP A 88 11.87 12.66 9.28
N THR A 89 12.89 13.10 8.55
CA THR A 89 14.07 12.29 8.22
C THR A 89 14.98 12.05 9.42
N GLU A 90 15.00 12.95 10.40
CA GLU A 90 15.82 12.83 11.60
C GLU A 90 15.29 11.70 12.49
N THR A 91 13.98 11.69 12.78
CA THR A 91 13.31 10.59 13.51
C THR A 91 13.40 9.27 12.75
N MET A 92 13.41 9.30 11.42
CA MET A 92 13.62 8.12 10.59
C MET A 92 15.03 7.55 10.75
N ASP A 93 16.06 8.41 10.74
CA ASP A 93 17.45 8.02 10.95
C ASP A 93 17.69 7.50 12.36
N ASP A 94 17.06 8.11 13.36
CA ASP A 94 17.08 7.65 14.75
C ASP A 94 16.39 6.28 14.90
N LEU A 95 15.26 6.05 14.22
CA LEU A 95 14.58 4.75 14.23
C LEU A 95 15.42 3.66 13.55
N ILE A 96 16.09 4.00 12.44
CA ILE A 96 17.02 3.11 11.75
C ILE A 96 18.20 2.81 12.66
N ALA A 97 18.78 3.80 13.34
CA ALA A 97 19.89 3.59 14.26
C ALA A 97 19.45 2.74 15.47
N ASP A 98 18.34 3.07 16.12
CA ASP A 98 17.81 2.37 17.29
C ASP A 98 17.44 0.90 16.97
N LYS A 99 16.87 0.64 15.80
CA LYS A 99 16.41 -0.69 15.37
C LYS A 99 17.33 -1.39 14.37
N ILE A 100 18.56 -0.93 14.15
CA ILE A 100 19.56 -1.65 13.34
C ILE A 100 20.88 -1.76 14.09
N ALA A 101 21.22 -0.81 14.96
CA ALA A 101 22.44 -0.87 15.74
C ALA A 101 22.45 -2.12 16.66
N PRO A 102 23.61 -2.78 16.80
CA PRO A 102 23.72 -4.06 17.49
C PRO A 102 23.53 -4.00 19.01
N HIS A 103 23.32 -2.83 19.63
CA HIS A 103 23.54 -2.64 21.07
C HIS A 103 22.32 -2.45 21.97
N ASP A 104 21.07 -2.34 21.49
CA ASP A 104 19.97 -2.05 22.44
C ASP A 104 18.57 -2.62 22.14
N TRP A 105 18.52 -3.78 21.49
CA TRP A 105 17.25 -4.48 21.23
C TRP A 105 16.55 -4.99 22.50
N SER A 106 17.32 -5.32 23.55
CA SER A 106 16.78 -5.86 24.80
C SER A 106 16.16 -4.81 25.73
N ALA A 107 16.57 -3.54 25.66
CA ALA A 107 16.01 -2.49 26.52
C ALA A 107 14.68 -1.94 26.01
N HIS A 108 14.39 -2.09 24.71
CA HIS A 108 13.24 -1.44 24.05
C HIS A 108 12.11 -2.41 23.62
N SER A 109 12.14 -3.68 24.04
CA SER A 109 11.10 -4.67 23.70
C SER A 109 9.80 -4.56 24.53
N GLY A 110 9.78 -3.71 25.56
CA GLY A 110 8.73 -3.72 26.58
C GLY A 110 7.52 -2.80 26.35
N GLY A 111 7.47 -1.97 25.29
CA GLY A 111 6.45 -0.90 25.26
C GLY A 111 6.04 -0.28 23.94
N SER A 112 6.49 -0.77 22.77
CA SER A 112 6.05 -0.20 21.49
C SER A 112 5.09 -1.14 20.76
N SER A 113 3.99 -0.58 20.25
CA SER A 113 3.07 -1.24 19.31
C SER A 113 3.90 -1.91 18.20
N SER A 114 3.81 -3.24 18.08
CA SER A 114 4.63 -4.03 17.16
C SER A 114 4.62 -3.43 15.76
N ILE A 115 5.74 -2.86 15.29
CA ILE A 115 5.88 -2.26 13.95
C ILE A 115 5.67 -3.28 12.80
N PHE A 116 5.60 -4.58 13.14
CA PHE A 116 5.36 -5.67 12.23
C PHE A 116 3.86 -6.05 12.11
N VAL A 117 2.93 -5.13 12.41
CA VAL A 117 1.47 -5.37 12.36
C VAL A 117 1.02 -5.98 11.02
N ASN A 118 1.68 -5.62 9.92
CA ASN A 118 1.32 -6.01 8.56
C ASN A 118 2.25 -7.06 7.93
N ALA A 119 3.05 -7.74 8.76
CA ALA A 119 3.90 -8.87 8.39
C ALA A 119 3.18 -9.89 7.49
N SER A 120 1.98 -10.29 7.89
CA SER A 120 1.18 -11.29 7.18
C SER A 120 0.70 -10.81 5.81
N THR A 121 0.45 -9.51 5.67
CA THR A 121 0.07 -8.88 4.39
C THR A 121 1.22 -8.94 3.39
N TRP A 122 2.42 -8.54 3.83
CA TRP A 122 3.61 -8.60 2.97
C TRP A 122 4.06 -10.03 2.69
N ALA A 123 3.99 -10.92 3.68
CA ALA A 123 4.24 -12.35 3.51
C ALA A 123 3.36 -12.94 2.40
N LEU A 124 2.06 -12.66 2.44
CA LEU A 124 1.11 -13.13 1.43
C LEU A 124 1.39 -12.52 0.05
N MET A 125 1.69 -11.22 -0.03
CA MET A 125 2.03 -10.57 -1.30
C MET A 125 3.32 -11.11 -1.93
N LEU A 126 4.36 -11.37 -1.13
CA LEU A 126 5.68 -11.80 -1.60
C LEU A 126 5.74 -13.31 -1.89
N THR A 127 5.14 -14.13 -1.02
CA THR A 127 5.31 -15.60 -1.04
C THR A 127 4.04 -16.35 -1.45
N GLY A 128 2.87 -15.70 -1.44
CA GLY A 128 1.58 -16.37 -1.60
C GLY A 128 1.19 -17.26 -0.42
N ARG A 129 1.91 -17.20 0.70
CA ARG A 129 1.67 -17.97 1.93
C ARG A 129 1.76 -17.06 3.15
N VAL A 130 1.04 -17.43 4.20
CA VAL A 130 1.23 -16.82 5.53
C VAL A 130 2.53 -17.40 6.10
N LEU A 131 3.41 -16.54 6.62
CA LEU A 131 4.63 -16.98 7.29
C LEU A 131 4.26 -17.58 8.65
N ASP A 132 4.79 -18.77 8.94
CA ASP A 132 4.67 -19.38 10.26
C ASP A 132 5.60 -18.66 11.24
N GLU A 133 5.11 -18.36 12.46
CA GLU A 133 5.84 -17.69 13.54
C GLU A 133 6.85 -18.65 14.21
N GLY A 134 7.79 -19.21 13.44
CA GLY A 134 8.89 -20.01 13.98
C GLY A 134 9.84 -19.22 14.88
N GLU A 135 10.64 -19.93 15.68
CA GLU A 135 11.57 -19.35 16.67
C GLU A 135 12.45 -18.25 16.06
N GLY A 136 12.19 -17.00 16.48
CA GLY A 136 12.94 -15.80 16.11
C GLY A 136 12.15 -14.76 15.30
N GLY A 137 11.03 -15.12 14.66
CA GLY A 137 10.14 -14.17 13.96
C GLY A 137 10.82 -13.29 12.90
N ILE A 138 10.14 -12.21 12.51
CA ILE A 138 10.65 -11.22 11.54
C ILE A 138 11.83 -10.43 12.11
N GLU A 139 11.84 -10.18 13.41
CA GLU A 139 12.92 -9.49 14.12
C GLU A 139 14.26 -10.24 14.01
N GLY A 140 14.25 -11.56 14.25
CA GLY A 140 15.44 -12.41 14.10
C GLY A 140 15.94 -12.49 12.66
N THR A 141 15.01 -12.43 11.69
CA THR A 141 15.35 -12.37 10.26
C THR A 141 16.06 -11.07 9.92
N LEU A 142 15.55 -9.93 10.40
CA LEU A 142 16.18 -8.62 10.23
C LEU A 142 17.57 -8.60 10.89
N ARG A 143 17.71 -9.12 12.11
CA ARG A 143 19.00 -9.22 12.81
C ARG A 143 20.04 -10.04 12.04
N SER A 144 19.64 -11.18 11.50
CA SER A 144 20.50 -12.03 10.66
C SER A 144 20.94 -11.29 9.39
N MET A 145 20.01 -10.55 8.77
CA MET A 145 20.28 -9.72 7.60
C MET A 145 21.28 -8.60 7.91
N VAL A 146 21.13 -7.90 9.04
CA VAL A 146 22.06 -6.84 9.50
C VAL A 146 23.46 -7.42 9.70
N ARG A 147 23.57 -8.58 10.36
CA ARG A 147 24.87 -9.23 10.59
C ARG A 147 25.55 -9.66 9.29
N ARG A 148 24.77 -10.02 8.26
CA ARG A 148 25.27 -10.52 6.98
C ARG A 148 25.62 -9.41 5.98
N LEU A 149 24.78 -8.38 5.89
CA LEU A 149 24.86 -7.32 4.87
C LEU A 149 25.44 -6.00 5.40
N GLY A 150 25.38 -5.78 6.71
CA GLY A 150 25.73 -4.52 7.35
C GLY A 150 24.62 -3.47 7.26
N GLU A 151 24.60 -2.56 8.24
CA GLU A 151 23.65 -1.45 8.32
C GLU A 151 23.61 -0.58 7.03
N PRO A 152 24.74 -0.18 6.40
CA PRO A 152 24.70 0.70 5.23
C PRO A 152 23.97 0.10 4.02
N VAL A 153 24.02 -1.22 3.86
CA VAL A 153 23.33 -1.93 2.77
C VAL A 153 21.84 -1.98 3.03
N ILE A 154 21.43 -2.28 4.27
CA ILE A 154 20.02 -2.31 4.66
C ILE A 154 19.40 -0.92 4.55
N ARG A 155 20.10 0.13 4.98
CA ARG A 155 19.67 1.52 4.83
C ARG A 155 19.38 1.86 3.37
N LYS A 156 20.28 1.49 2.44
CA LYS A 156 20.07 1.69 1.00
C LYS A 156 18.90 0.87 0.47
N ALA A 157 18.77 -0.38 0.89
CA ALA A 157 17.68 -1.26 0.46
C ALA A 157 16.32 -0.73 0.94
N VAL A 158 16.20 -0.31 2.19
CA VAL A 158 15.00 0.33 2.75
C VAL A 158 14.66 1.63 2.01
N ALA A 159 15.64 2.52 1.81
CA ALA A 159 15.40 3.78 1.09
C ALA A 159 14.94 3.53 -0.36
N ALA A 160 15.51 2.52 -1.02
CA ALA A 160 15.06 2.10 -2.34
C ALA A 160 13.64 1.51 -2.30
N ALA A 161 13.30 0.65 -1.32
CA ALA A 161 11.95 0.13 -1.15
C ALA A 161 10.92 1.24 -0.89
N MET A 162 11.26 2.22 -0.04
CA MET A 162 10.43 3.40 0.22
C MET A 162 10.25 4.25 -1.05
N ARG A 163 11.29 4.41 -1.86
CA ARG A 163 11.21 5.10 -3.15
C ARG A 163 10.33 4.35 -4.15
N GLU A 164 10.48 3.03 -4.26
CA GLU A 164 9.64 2.22 -5.16
C GLU A 164 8.17 2.25 -4.72
N MET A 165 7.89 2.12 -3.42
CA MET A 165 6.54 2.28 -2.89
C MET A 165 6.02 3.69 -3.18
N GLY A 166 6.82 4.73 -2.93
CA GLY A 166 6.48 6.11 -3.25
C GLY A 166 6.21 6.34 -4.73
N GLU A 167 6.96 5.71 -5.65
CA GLU A 167 6.75 5.84 -7.10
C GLU A 167 5.50 5.08 -7.58
N GLN A 168 5.11 4.00 -6.91
CA GLN A 168 3.87 3.26 -7.19
C GLN A 168 2.62 3.98 -6.66
N PHE A 169 2.71 4.64 -5.49
CA PHE A 169 1.58 5.31 -4.85
C PHE A 169 1.48 6.80 -5.19
N VAL A 170 2.60 7.45 -5.49
CA VAL A 170 2.69 8.88 -5.78
C VAL A 170 3.36 9.08 -7.13
N LEU A 171 2.54 9.40 -8.14
CA LEU A 171 3.01 9.57 -9.52
C LEU A 171 4.10 10.67 -9.62
N GLY A 172 4.08 11.68 -8.75
CA GLY A 172 5.15 12.68 -8.62
C GLY A 172 4.98 13.49 -7.34
N ARG A 173 6.07 14.05 -6.81
CA ARG A 173 6.05 14.83 -5.54
C ARG A 173 5.31 16.15 -5.69
N THR A 174 5.18 16.61 -6.92
CA THR A 174 4.40 17.79 -7.32
C THR A 174 3.49 17.41 -8.49
N ILE A 175 2.42 18.17 -8.69
CA ILE A 175 1.53 17.98 -9.84
C ILE A 175 2.27 18.09 -11.18
N ALA A 176 3.27 18.96 -11.27
CA ALA A 176 4.09 19.11 -12.47
C ALA A 176 4.92 17.85 -12.77
N GLU A 177 5.52 17.24 -11.75
CA GLU A 177 6.21 15.95 -11.88
C GLU A 177 5.24 14.83 -12.30
N ALA A 178 4.08 14.76 -11.65
CA ALA A 178 3.07 13.74 -11.92
C ALA A 178 2.52 13.82 -13.35
N VAL A 179 2.18 15.03 -13.82
CA VAL A 179 1.75 15.27 -15.21
C VAL A 179 2.84 14.90 -16.21
N LYS A 180 4.11 15.26 -15.94
CA LYS A 180 5.23 14.91 -16.81
C LYS A 180 5.41 13.40 -16.93
N ARG A 181 5.35 12.68 -15.80
CA ARG A 181 5.48 11.22 -15.73
C ARG A 181 4.30 10.48 -16.35
N GLY A 182 3.09 11.05 -16.31
CA GLY A 182 1.89 10.45 -16.90
C GLY A 182 1.83 10.52 -18.44
N ARG A 183 2.60 11.42 -19.09
CA ARG A 183 2.55 11.65 -20.55
C ARG A 183 2.62 10.38 -21.42
N PRO A 184 3.50 9.40 -21.15
CA PRO A 184 3.59 8.20 -21.98
C PRO A 184 2.31 7.36 -21.96
N MET A 185 1.60 7.31 -20.83
CA MET A 185 0.33 6.58 -20.74
C MET A 185 -0.83 7.39 -21.33
N THR A 186 -0.82 8.72 -21.20
CA THR A 186 -1.82 9.57 -21.87
C THR A 186 -1.73 9.47 -23.39
N GLN A 187 -0.52 9.37 -23.94
CA GLN A 187 -0.29 9.11 -25.37
C GLN A 187 -0.85 7.75 -25.83
N LYS A 188 -0.97 6.77 -24.93
CA LYS A 188 -1.62 5.47 -25.18
C LYS A 188 -3.15 5.51 -25.00
N GLY A 189 -3.72 6.67 -24.67
CA GLY A 189 -5.16 6.86 -24.48
C GLY A 189 -5.65 6.71 -23.03
N TYR A 190 -4.75 6.54 -22.05
CA TYR A 190 -5.14 6.52 -20.64
C TYR A 190 -5.45 7.92 -20.12
N LEU A 191 -6.35 8.01 -19.15
CA LEU A 191 -6.66 9.23 -18.42
C LEU A 191 -6.17 9.11 -16.98
N TYR A 192 -5.74 10.22 -16.39
CA TYR A 192 -5.35 10.30 -14.99
C TYR A 192 -6.34 11.19 -14.23
N SER A 193 -6.67 10.76 -13.01
CA SER A 193 -7.24 11.60 -11.96
C SER A 193 -6.20 11.71 -10.86
N PHE A 194 -5.90 12.93 -10.42
CA PHE A 194 -4.86 13.16 -9.42
C PHE A 194 -5.48 13.27 -8.03
N ASP A 195 -5.11 12.35 -7.15
CA ASP A 195 -5.36 12.46 -5.72
C ASP A 195 -4.20 13.25 -5.08
N MET A 196 -4.50 14.43 -4.53
CA MET A 196 -3.52 15.34 -3.95
C MET A 196 -3.17 15.00 -2.49
N LEU A 197 -3.79 13.94 -1.92
CA LEU A 197 -3.52 13.41 -0.58
C LEU A 197 -3.81 14.38 0.58
N GLY A 198 -4.52 15.49 0.33
CA GLY A 198 -4.92 16.44 1.37
C GLY A 198 -6.22 16.01 2.04
N GLU A 199 -6.15 15.59 3.30
CA GLU A 199 -7.32 15.17 4.08
C GLU A 199 -7.29 15.68 5.53
N ALA A 200 -8.46 15.68 6.19
CA ALA A 200 -8.61 15.90 7.64
C ALA A 200 -7.89 17.15 8.20
N ALA A 201 -8.03 18.30 7.52
CA ALA A 201 -7.49 19.59 7.99
C ALA A 201 -7.84 19.85 9.47
N ARG A 202 -6.81 20.07 10.31
CA ARG A 202 -6.97 20.31 11.75
C ARG A 202 -6.93 21.79 12.10
N THR A 203 -6.31 22.58 11.24
CA THR A 203 -6.19 24.03 11.38
C THR A 203 -6.72 24.75 10.15
N GLU A 204 -7.04 26.03 10.29
CA GLU A 204 -7.37 26.89 9.15
C GLU A 204 -6.21 26.95 8.15
N ALA A 205 -4.97 26.97 8.64
CA ALA A 205 -3.77 26.93 7.81
C ALA A 205 -3.68 25.64 6.97
N ASP A 206 -4.04 24.48 7.52
CA ASP A 206 -4.12 23.24 6.75
C ASP A 206 -5.17 23.31 5.66
N ALA A 207 -6.35 23.83 5.97
CA ALA A 207 -7.45 23.96 5.00
C ALA A 207 -7.08 24.90 3.84
N LEU A 208 -6.48 26.07 4.13
CA LEU A 208 -6.00 27.00 3.12
C LEU A 208 -4.88 26.39 2.27
N ARG A 209 -3.97 25.63 2.90
CA ARG A 209 -2.91 24.89 2.20
C ARG A 209 -3.48 23.84 1.24
N TYR A 210 -4.42 23.01 1.68
CA TYR A 210 -5.07 22.02 0.81
C TYR A 210 -5.87 22.69 -0.31
N HIS A 211 -6.60 23.76 0.00
CA HIS A 211 -7.33 24.52 -1.01
C HIS A 211 -6.39 25.06 -2.09
N GLY A 212 -5.26 25.66 -1.70
CA GLY A 212 -4.23 26.12 -2.64
C GLY A 212 -3.54 24.99 -3.42
N ALA A 213 -3.52 23.76 -2.90
CA ALA A 213 -2.99 22.60 -3.62
C ALA A 213 -3.96 22.07 -4.70
N TYR A 214 -5.26 22.26 -4.54
CA TYR A 214 -6.28 21.84 -5.50
C TYR A 214 -6.61 22.89 -6.58
N ALA A 215 -6.33 24.17 -6.31
CA ALA A 215 -6.59 25.30 -7.22
C ALA A 215 -5.58 25.38 -8.38
#